data_AF-A0A223NYV9-F1
#
_entry.id   AF-A0A223NYV9-F1
#
_cell.length_a   1.000
_cell.length_b   1.000
_cell.length_c   1.000
_cell.angle_alpha   90.00
_cell.angle_beta   90.00
_cell.angle_gamma   90.00
#
_symmetry.space_group_name_H-M   'P 1'
#
loop_
_entity.id
_entity.type
_entity.pdbx_description
1 polymer ?
#
loop_
_entity_poly.entity_id
_entity_poly.type
_entity_poly.pdbx_seq_one_letter_code
_entity_poly.pdbx_strand_id
1 'polypeptide(L)'
;MPTLFFDNSKQLNRLVYFEEINTEEQAMERFKTVSTFTRPQKEKMIRPVNPDWVDLTIGLNYESGVRVRPQLRPSISSSRKAVTF
;
A
#
# COMPACT_ATOMS: atom_id res chain seq x y z
N MET A 1 -1.81 -9.28 -5.98
CA MET A 1 -1.69 -9.08 -4.52
C MET A 1 -2.59 -10.11 -3.86
N PRO A 2 -2.05 -11.07 -3.08
CA PRO A 2 -2.89 -11.94 -2.27
C PRO A 2 -3.70 -11.07 -1.33
N THR A 3 -4.98 -11.40 -1.18
CA THR A 3 -6.01 -10.57 -0.55
C THR A 3 -5.68 -10.37 0.93
N LEU A 4 -4.96 -9.31 1.25
CA LEU A 4 -4.80 -8.84 2.62
C LEU A 4 -6.21 -8.66 3.19
N PHE A 5 -6.45 -9.18 4.40
CA PHE A 5 -7.75 -9.23 5.09
C PHE A 5 -8.26 -7.84 5.51
N PHE A 6 -8.37 -6.90 4.57
CA PHE A 6 -8.88 -5.57 4.77
C PHE A 6 -10.18 -5.39 4.00
N ASP A 7 -11.13 -4.74 4.66
CA ASP A 7 -12.38 -4.32 4.04
C ASP A 7 -12.06 -3.32 2.91
N ASN A 8 -12.42 -3.68 1.67
CA ASN A 8 -12.20 -2.87 0.46
C ASN A 8 -12.86 -1.48 0.54
N SER A 9 -13.78 -1.29 1.49
CA SER A 9 -14.49 -0.03 1.72
C SER A 9 -13.60 1.10 2.23
N LYS A 10 -12.44 0.77 2.83
CA LYS A 10 -11.48 1.76 3.31
C LYS A 10 -10.39 1.92 2.27
N GLN A 11 -10.29 3.11 1.69
CA GLN A 11 -9.25 3.48 0.73
C GLN A 11 -7.87 3.53 1.43
N LEU A 12 -7.30 2.35 1.69
CA LEU A 12 -6.01 2.16 2.33
C LEU A 12 -4.93 2.39 1.28
N ASN A 13 -4.34 3.59 1.31
CA ASN A 13 -3.43 4.04 0.25
C ASN A 13 -1.94 3.77 0.53
N ARG A 14 -1.55 3.40 1.76
CA ARG A 14 -0.13 3.26 2.15
C ARG A 14 0.10 2.07 3.07
N LEU A 15 1.12 1.27 2.76
CA LEU A 15 1.62 0.20 3.63
C LEU A 15 2.74 0.77 4.50
N VAL A 16 2.49 0.93 5.80
CA VAL A 16 3.47 1.58 6.71
C VAL A 16 4.18 0.56 7.61
N TYR A 17 3.59 -0.61 7.81
CA TYR A 17 4.10 -1.67 8.68
C TYR A 17 3.58 -3.03 8.23
N PHE A 18 4.45 -4.03 8.24
CA PHE A 18 4.11 -5.43 8.03
C PHE A 18 4.98 -6.31 8.94
N GLU A 19 4.50 -7.51 9.25
CA GLU A 19 5.25 -8.53 9.96
C GLU A 19 5.24 -9.79 9.09
N GLU A 20 6.38 -10.45 8.95
CA GLU A 20 6.51 -11.73 8.27
C GLU A 20 6.68 -12.84 9.31
N ILE A 21 5.87 -13.87 9.20
CA ILE A 21 5.83 -15.00 10.13
C ILE A 21 5.80 -16.28 9.31
N ASN A 22 6.59 -17.27 9.73
CA ASN A 22 6.81 -18.51 8.95
C ASN A 22 5.64 -19.50 9.04
N THR A 23 4.73 -19.33 10.00
CA THR A 23 3.60 -20.25 10.23
C THR A 23 2.27 -19.50 10.25
N GLU A 24 1.25 -20.09 9.61
CA GLU A 24 -0.07 -19.49 9.48
C GLU A 24 -0.75 -19.29 10.84
N GLU A 25 -0.63 -20.26 11.74
CA GLU A 25 -1.26 -20.22 13.07
C GLU A 25 -0.74 -19.03 13.89
N GLN A 26 0.58 -18.83 13.93
CA GLN A 26 1.19 -17.69 14.62
C GLN A 26 0.81 -16.36 13.95
N ALA A 27 0.74 -16.33 12.61
CA ALA A 27 0.29 -15.15 11.87
C ALA A 27 -1.16 -14.79 12.22
N MET A 28 -2.04 -15.79 12.35
CA MET A 28 -3.43 -15.62 12.73
C MET A 28 -3.59 -15.12 14.16
N GLU A 29 -2.87 -15.70 15.13
CA GLU A 29 -2.86 -15.22 16.52
C GLU A 29 -2.34 -13.79 16.60
N ARG A 30 -1.25 -13.51 15.90
CA ARG A 30 -0.67 -12.17 15.86
C ARG A 30 -1.65 -11.16 15.27
N PHE A 31 -2.30 -11.50 14.17
CA PHE A 31 -3.35 -10.68 13.57
C PHE A 31 -4.49 -10.39 14.57
N LYS A 32 -4.99 -11.41 15.28
CA LYS A 32 -6.00 -11.23 16.33
C LYS A 32 -5.51 -10.24 17.40
N THR A 33 -4.29 -10.40 17.91
CA THR A 33 -3.75 -9.45 18.91
C THR A 33 -3.67 -8.02 18.37
N VAL A 34 -3.10 -7.81 17.18
CA VAL A 34 -2.93 -6.47 16.59
C VAL A 34 -4.27 -5.84 16.23
N SER A 35 -5.27 -6.63 15.84
CA SER A 35 -6.62 -6.12 15.54
C SER A 35 -7.27 -5.45 16.76
N THR A 36 -7.00 -5.94 17.97
CA THR A 36 -7.53 -5.37 19.23
C THR A 36 -6.82 -4.09 19.68
N PHE A 37 -5.65 -3.79 19.12
CA PHE A 37 -4.86 -2.64 19.55
C PHE A 37 -5.51 -1.32 19.15
N THR A 38 -5.46 -0.39 20.09
CA THR A 38 -5.80 1.02 19.89
C THR A 38 -4.78 1.70 18.99
N ARG A 39 -5.16 2.86 18.43
CA ARG A 39 -4.27 3.64 17.56
C ARG A 39 -2.91 3.98 18.23
N PRO A 40 -2.84 4.45 19.49
CA PRO A 40 -1.55 4.73 20.13
C PRO A 40 -0.65 3.50 20.27
N GLN A 41 -1.23 2.33 20.53
CA GLN A 41 -0.48 1.07 20.63
C GLN A 41 0.12 0.68 19.28
N LYS A 42 -0.65 0.81 18.19
CA LYS A 42 -0.16 0.59 16.82
C LYS A 42 0.93 1.60 16.45
N GLU A 43 0.76 2.88 16.77
CA GLU A 43 1.80 3.89 16.53
C GLU A 43 3.09 3.58 17.28
N LYS A 44 3.01 3.05 18.52
CA LYS A 44 4.20 2.62 19.29
C LYS A 44 4.96 1.48 18.62
N MET A 45 4.28 0.59 17.91
CA MET A 45 4.93 -0.47 17.11
C MET A 45 5.57 0.08 15.83
N ILE A 46 4.91 1.06 15.20
CA ILE A 46 5.35 1.62 13.91
C ILE A 46 6.56 2.54 14.10
N ARG A 47 6.55 3.43 15.09
CA ARG A 47 7.56 4.50 15.27
C ARG A 47 9.03 4.02 15.31
N PRO A 48 9.38 2.91 15.98
CA PRO A 48 10.76 2.42 16.00
C PRO A 48 11.27 1.95 14.63
N VAL A 49 10.37 1.50 13.76
CA VAL A 49 10.73 0.89 12.47
C VAL A 49 10.53 1.88 11.31
N ASN A 50 9.49 2.70 11.38
CA ASN A 50 9.11 3.65 10.35
C ASN A 50 8.64 4.97 10.99
N PRO A 51 9.56 5.80 11.49
CA PRO A 51 9.22 7.05 12.17
C PRO A 51 8.55 8.06 11.24
N ASP A 52 8.95 8.10 9.95
CA ASP A 52 8.47 9.05 8.96
C ASP A 52 7.23 8.59 8.16
N TRP A 53 6.71 7.41 8.50
CA TRP A 53 5.52 6.81 7.87
C TRP A 53 5.66 6.69 6.35
N VAL A 54 6.86 6.30 5.90
CA VAL A 54 7.18 6.05 4.51
C VAL A 54 6.34 4.87 4.01
N ASP A 55 5.86 4.94 2.77
CA ASP A 55 5.13 3.84 2.14
C ASP A 55 6.08 2.71 1.72
N LEU A 56 6.01 1.60 2.44
CA LEU A 56 6.82 0.41 2.24
C LEU A 56 6.43 -0.39 1.00
N THR A 57 5.27 -0.08 0.38
CA THR A 57 4.87 -0.68 -0.90
C THR A 57 5.92 -0.41 -1.99
N ILE A 58 6.62 0.72 -1.89
CA ILE A 58 7.70 1.08 -2.81
C ILE A 58 8.80 0.01 -2.78
N GLY A 59 9.26 -0.40 -1.59
CA GLY A 59 10.29 -1.42 -1.41
C GLY A 59 9.86 -2.80 -1.92
N LEU A 60 8.61 -3.19 -1.64
CA LEU A 60 8.04 -4.45 -2.13
C LEU A 60 7.98 -4.52 -3.68
N ASN A 61 7.70 -3.39 -4.35
CA ASN A 61 7.71 -3.34 -5.81
C ASN A 61 9.12 -3.52 -6.40
N TYR A 62 10.16 -3.05 -5.69
CA TYR A 62 11.55 -3.27 -6.10
C TYR A 62 11.98 -4.73 -5.94
N GLU A 63 11.61 -5.37 -4.82
CA GLU A 63 11.95 -6.76 -4.54
C GLU A 63 11.21 -7.76 -5.44
N SER A 64 9.94 -7.47 -5.76
CA SER A 64 9.11 -8.30 -6.66
C SER A 64 9.47 -8.16 -8.15
N GLY A 65 10.44 -7.30 -8.51
CA GLY A 65 10.88 -7.12 -9.90
C GLY A 65 9.83 -6.53 -10.85
N VAL A 66 8.69 -6.07 -10.31
CA VAL A 66 7.62 -5.47 -11.09
C VAL A 66 8.02 -4.04 -11.42
N ARG A 67 8.69 -3.85 -12.55
CA ARG A 67 8.92 -2.53 -13.14
C ARG A 67 7.57 -1.82 -13.26
N VAL A 68 7.32 -0.87 -12.35
CA VAL A 68 6.15 0.00 -12.42
C VAL A 68 6.29 0.79 -13.72
N ARG A 69 5.53 0.39 -14.75
CA ARG A 69 5.44 1.16 -15.99
C ARG A 69 4.90 2.54 -15.61
N PRO A 70 5.62 3.64 -15.88
CA PRO A 70 5.08 4.96 -15.61
C PRO A 70 3.79 5.10 -16.42
N GLN A 71 2.67 5.30 -15.73
CA GLN A 71 1.39 5.64 -16.34
C GLN A 71 1.50 7.06 -16.90
N LEU A 72 2.10 7.17 -18.10
CA LEU A 72 1.98 8.35 -18.95
C LEU A 72 0.51 8.45 -19.33
N ARG A 73 -0.23 9.26 -18.57
CA ARG A 73 -1.60 9.64 -18.89
C ARG A 73 -1.56 10.42 -20.21
N PRO A 74 -2.06 9.90 -21.34
CA PRO A 74 -2.21 10.73 -22.52
C PRO A 74 -3.35 11.70 -22.21
N SER A 75 -3.06 13.00 -22.20
CA SER A 75 -4.14 13.98 -22.28
C SER A 75 -4.86 13.77 -23.61
N ILE A 76 -6.10 13.31 -23.52
CA ILE A 76 -7.04 13.23 -24.62
C ILE A 76 -7.08 14.58 -25.34
N SER A 77 -6.88 14.55 -26.66
CA SER A 77 -6.84 15.71 -27.54
C SER A 77 -8.13 16.52 -27.48
N SER A 78 -8.03 17.84 -27.49
CA SER A 78 -9.16 18.71 -27.82
C SER A 78 -8.78 19.74 -28.89
N SER A 79 -9.52 19.64 -30.00
CA SER A 79 -9.70 20.62 -31.08
C SER A 79 -8.56 20.84 -32.09
N ARG A 80 -8.62 20.09 -33.21
CA ARG A 80 -8.37 20.69 -34.52
C ARG A 80 -9.72 21.17 -35.06
N LYS A 81 -9.93 22.48 -35.18
CA LYS A 81 -10.93 23.01 -36.11
C LYS A 81 -10.19 23.56 -37.33
N ALA A 82 -10.62 23.08 -38.48
CA ALA A 82 -10.03 23.32 -39.79
C ALA A 82 -10.17 24.78 -40.23
N VAL A 83 -9.14 25.23 -40.95
CA VAL A 83 -9.10 26.47 -41.72
C VAL A 83 -10.09 26.36 -42.88
N THR A 84 -10.90 27.40 -43.10
CA THR A 84 -11.65 27.60 -44.35
C THR A 84 -11.08 28.80 -45.09
N PHE A 85 -10.95 28.66 -46.41
CA PHE A 85 -10.48 29.66 -47.38
C PHE A 85 -11.44 30.84 -47.52
#